data_AF-A0A162S1D5-F1
#
_entry.id   AF-A0A162S1D5-F1
#
_cell.length_a   1.000
_cell.length_b   1.000
_cell.length_c   1.000
_cell.angle_alpha   90.00
_cell.angle_beta   90.00
_cell.angle_gamma   90.00
#
_symmetry.space_group_name_H-M   'P 1'
#
loop_
_entity.id
_entity.type
_entity.pdbx_description
1 polymer ?
#
loop_
_entity_poly.entity_id
_entity_poly.type
_entity_poly.pdbx_seq_one_letter_code
_entity_poly.pdbx_strand_id
1 'polypeptide(L)'
;MRMGSRGGTTIAAATALGVEVSQLFRALLPGLLAAQVTVILVAAYLGKKERKRLNFNPNSGQSISQEHIDQMLSAIRDNEPELKRPKLYWFNLILTLVSLTLLIKGDIHGSIIFMLGSAIALVVNYRSVEECNDRLEALAADVLPTAIVTLGAGVFSGVLTGSGMANALANSIASIIPTSLGSHMAPIYAIIAAPAICFLPQDAFYFGIASVIKGVMGQFGITPIQAAVASMVGQAFRLASPVIPVLYMLCGETKQNFVDFQKEYTKYFWIVMVVYLVVYGLTGALPY
;
A
#
# COMPACT_ATOMS: atom_id res chain seq x y z
N MET A 1 -0.91 13.99 12.44
CA MET A 1 -0.37 12.68 12.03
C MET A 1 -0.62 12.53 10.54
N ARG A 2 0.37 12.86 9.69
CA ARG A 2 0.24 12.77 8.22
C ARG A 2 0.16 11.29 7.84
N MET A 3 -1.05 10.78 7.64
CA MET A 3 -1.28 9.44 7.09
C MET A 3 -0.77 9.46 5.64
N GLY A 4 0.48 9.05 5.44
CA GLY A 4 1.07 8.85 4.12
C GLY A 4 0.14 7.98 3.27
N SER A 5 -0.15 8.44 2.05
CA SER A 5 -1.11 7.81 1.17
C SER A 5 -0.74 6.34 0.92
N ARG A 6 -1.63 5.43 1.35
CA ARG A 6 -1.49 3.98 1.13
C ARG A 6 -1.54 3.58 -0.36
N GLY A 7 -1.73 4.53 -1.27
CA GLY A 7 -1.66 4.33 -2.72
C GLY A 7 -0.24 4.25 -3.27
N GLY A 8 0.78 4.75 -2.55
CA GLY A 8 2.16 4.80 -3.05
C GLY A 8 2.76 3.43 -3.37
N THR A 9 2.38 2.38 -2.64
CA THR A 9 2.85 1.00 -2.84
C THR A 9 2.36 0.37 -4.14
N THR A 10 1.07 0.57 -4.42
CA THR A 10 0.44 0.01 -5.63
C THR A 10 0.97 0.74 -6.86
N ILE A 11 1.18 2.05 -6.76
CA ILE A 11 1.76 2.87 -7.84
C ILE A 11 3.23 2.50 -8.08
N ALA A 12 4.03 2.34 -7.04
CA ALA A 12 5.43 1.93 -7.16
C ALA A 12 5.57 0.55 -7.81
N ALA A 13 4.78 -0.43 -7.36
CA ALA A 13 4.76 -1.77 -7.95
C ALA A 13 4.31 -1.74 -9.42
N ALA A 14 3.23 -1.00 -9.72
CA ALA A 14 2.73 -0.86 -11.08
C ALA A 14 3.76 -0.22 -12.02
N THR A 15 4.42 0.83 -11.56
CA THR A 15 5.44 1.56 -12.33
C THR A 15 6.67 0.69 -12.56
N ALA A 16 7.19 0.05 -11.52
CA ALA A 16 8.38 -0.80 -11.60
C ALA A 16 8.18 -2.01 -12.52
N LEU A 17 6.98 -2.58 -12.50
CA LEU A 17 6.65 -3.77 -13.29
C LEU A 17 6.02 -3.41 -14.64
N GLY A 18 5.85 -2.12 -14.95
CA GLY A 18 5.27 -1.64 -16.20
C GLY A 18 3.85 -2.16 -16.44
N VAL A 19 3.05 -2.26 -15.38
CA VAL A 19 1.64 -2.69 -15.45
C VAL A 19 0.73 -1.50 -15.16
N GLU A 20 -0.48 -1.54 -15.71
CA GLU A 20 -1.46 -0.49 -15.47
C GLU A 20 -1.96 -0.55 -14.02
N VAL A 21 -1.98 0.61 -13.33
CA VAL A 21 -2.42 0.71 -11.92
C VAL A 21 -3.85 0.19 -11.75
N SER A 22 -4.77 0.49 -12.69
CA SER A 22 -6.16 0.03 -12.61
C SER A 22 -6.26 -1.49 -12.69
N GLN A 23 -5.54 -2.11 -13.63
CA GLN A 23 -5.52 -3.57 -13.79
C GLN A 23 -4.94 -4.27 -12.57
N LEU A 24 -3.83 -3.75 -12.03
CA LEU A 24 -3.23 -4.25 -10.80
C LEU A 24 -4.21 -4.12 -9.63
N PHE A 25 -4.85 -2.96 -9.48
CA PHE A 25 -5.81 -2.74 -8.40
C PHE A 25 -7.00 -3.70 -8.48
N ARG A 26 -7.55 -3.93 -9.68
CA ARG A 26 -8.62 -4.92 -9.89
C ARG A 26 -8.20 -6.34 -9.52
N ALA A 27 -6.97 -6.73 -9.86
CA ALA A 27 -6.44 -8.04 -9.49
C ALA A 27 -6.23 -8.19 -7.98
N LEU A 28 -5.92 -7.09 -7.28
CA LEU A 28 -5.72 -7.07 -5.83
C LEU A 28 -7.04 -7.02 -5.04
N LEU A 29 -8.13 -6.51 -5.62
CA LEU A 29 -9.41 -6.29 -4.92
C LEU A 29 -9.92 -7.53 -4.14
N PRO A 30 -9.99 -8.74 -4.72
CA PRO A 30 -10.48 -9.91 -4.01
C PRO A 30 -9.65 -10.24 -2.76
N GLY A 31 -8.32 -10.16 -2.88
CA GLY A 31 -7.41 -10.40 -1.77
C GLY A 31 -7.51 -9.31 -0.71
N LEU A 32 -7.58 -8.04 -1.10
CA LEU A 32 -7.72 -6.92 -0.17
C LEU A 32 -9.00 -7.03 0.67
N LEU A 33 -10.13 -7.38 0.04
CA LEU A 33 -11.40 -7.59 0.74
C LEU A 33 -11.33 -8.76 1.72
N ALA A 34 -10.75 -9.89 1.29
CA ALA A 34 -10.57 -11.06 2.16
C ALA A 34 -9.66 -10.74 3.36
N ALA A 35 -8.53 -10.08 3.11
CA ALA A 35 -7.60 -9.64 4.16
C ALA A 35 -8.26 -8.66 5.13
N GLN A 36 -9.08 -7.72 4.63
CA GLN A 36 -9.82 -6.79 5.49
C GLN A 36 -10.76 -7.53 6.46
N VAL A 37 -11.49 -8.54 5.97
CA VAL A 37 -12.33 -9.39 6.82
C VAL A 37 -11.48 -10.14 7.85
N THR A 38 -10.35 -10.74 7.44
CA THR A 38 -9.43 -11.44 8.35
C THR A 38 -8.91 -10.52 9.45
N VAL A 39 -8.49 -9.30 9.12
CA VAL A 39 -7.98 -8.32 10.09
C VAL A 39 -9.07 -7.93 11.10
N ILE A 40 -10.32 -7.73 10.65
CA ILE A 40 -11.45 -7.46 11.54
C ILE A 40 -11.68 -8.63 12.50
N LEU A 41 -11.60 -9.87 12.02
CA LEU A 41 -11.74 -11.08 12.86
C LEU A 41 -10.60 -11.20 13.88
N VAL A 42 -9.36 -10.97 13.47
CA VAL A 42 -8.20 -10.98 14.37
C VAL A 42 -8.32 -9.87 15.43
N ALA A 43 -8.72 -8.66 15.04
CA ALA A 43 -8.97 -7.56 15.96
C ALA A 43 -10.08 -7.90 16.96
N ALA A 44 -11.18 -8.50 16.51
CA ALA A 44 -12.27 -8.95 17.38
C ALA A 44 -11.81 -10.05 18.34
N TYR A 45 -10.96 -10.99 17.89
CA TYR A 45 -10.39 -12.03 18.72
C TYR A 45 -9.47 -11.47 19.81
N LEU A 46 -8.55 -10.57 19.44
CA LEU A 46 -7.65 -9.90 20.38
C LEU A 46 -8.45 -9.03 21.38
N GLY A 47 -9.47 -8.31 20.90
CA GLY A 47 -10.37 -7.52 21.75
C GLY A 47 -11.13 -8.37 22.76
N LYS A 48 -11.64 -9.54 22.35
CA LYS A 48 -12.31 -10.49 23.27
C LYS A 48 -11.34 -11.07 24.30
N LYS A 49 -10.12 -11.41 23.88
CA LYS A 49 -9.07 -11.90 24.79
C LYS A 49 -8.70 -10.86 25.84
N GLU A 50 -8.60 -9.60 25.43
CA GLU A 50 -8.30 -8.48 26.31
C GLU A 50 -9.44 -8.18 27.29
N ARG A 51 -10.70 -8.22 26.82
CA ARG A 51 -11.88 -8.11 27.69
C ARG A 51 -11.93 -9.21 28.74
N LYS A 52 -11.54 -10.43 28.39
CA LYS A 52 -11.44 -11.55 29.33
C LYS A 52 -10.30 -11.37 30.33
N ARG A 53 -9.16 -10.83 29.89
CA ARG A 53 -8.02 -10.50 30.78
C ARG A 53 -8.37 -9.41 31.80
N LEU A 54 -9.12 -8.40 31.36
CA LEU A 54 -9.48 -7.24 32.17
C LEU A 54 -10.76 -7.42 33.00
N ASN A 55 -11.41 -8.59 32.95
CA ASN A 55 -12.73 -8.82 33.58
C ASN A 55 -13.73 -7.72 33.23
N PHE A 56 -13.82 -7.40 31.93
CA PHE A 56 -14.63 -6.29 31.42
C PHE A 56 -16.09 -6.40 31.89
N ASN A 57 -16.52 -5.44 32.71
CA ASN A 57 -17.88 -5.33 33.19
C ASN A 57 -18.66 -4.34 32.30
N PRO A 58 -19.75 -4.72 31.62
CA PRO A 58 -20.51 -3.83 30.73
C PRO A 58 -21.04 -2.57 31.43
N ASN A 59 -21.20 -2.64 32.76
CA ASN A 59 -21.70 -1.56 33.61
C ASN A 59 -20.60 -0.63 34.14
N SER A 60 -19.32 -0.93 33.90
CA SER A 60 -18.18 -0.04 34.19
C SER A 60 -17.68 0.66 32.93
N GLY A 61 -18.54 0.83 31.92
CA GLY A 61 -18.28 1.80 30.88
C GLY A 61 -18.28 3.16 31.56
N GLN A 62 -17.11 3.78 31.69
CA GLN A 62 -17.05 5.24 31.80
C GLN A 62 -17.86 5.75 30.61
N SER A 63 -19.09 6.19 30.88
CA SER A 63 -19.87 6.97 29.94
C SER A 63 -18.96 8.09 29.54
N ILE A 64 -18.49 8.06 28.29
CA ILE A 64 -17.70 9.15 27.73
C ILE A 64 -18.57 10.39 27.93
N SER A 65 -18.16 11.26 28.86
CA SER A 65 -18.93 12.45 29.19
C SER A 65 -19.17 13.22 27.90
N GLN A 66 -20.35 13.81 27.76
CA GLN A 66 -20.71 14.57 26.57
C GLN A 66 -19.67 15.69 26.29
N GLU A 67 -19.04 16.22 27.34
CA GLU A 67 -17.91 17.15 27.26
C GLU A 67 -16.65 16.55 26.61
N HIS A 68 -16.34 15.28 26.84
CA HIS A 68 -15.21 14.61 26.19
C HIS A 68 -15.48 14.38 24.69
N ILE A 69 -16.73 14.10 24.32
CA ILE A 69 -17.14 14.01 22.92
C ILE A 69 -17.02 15.38 22.26
N ASP A 70 -17.46 16.44 22.94
CA ASP A 70 -17.36 17.81 22.44
C ASP A 70 -15.90 18.27 22.31
N GLN A 71 -15.01 17.88 23.21
CA GLN A 71 -13.56 18.13 23.09
C GLN A 71 -12.92 17.37 21.92
N MET A 72 -13.33 16.11 21.67
CA MET A 72 -12.87 15.38 20.47
C MET A 72 -13.40 16.04 19.18
N LEU A 73 -14.64 16.51 19.19
CA LEU A 73 -15.26 17.21 18.07
C LEU A 73 -14.65 18.60 17.83
N SER A 74 -14.28 19.34 18.87
CA SER A 74 -13.59 20.63 18.75
C SER A 74 -12.17 20.44 18.22
N ALA A 75 -11.44 19.45 18.72
CA ALA A 75 -10.13 19.08 18.18
C ALA A 75 -10.20 18.72 16.69
N ILE A 76 -11.29 18.09 16.24
CA ILE A 76 -11.51 17.83 14.80
C ILE A 76 -11.94 19.09 14.07
N ARG A 77 -12.83 19.93 14.62
CA ARG A 77 -13.37 21.16 13.97
C ARG A 77 -12.32 22.26 13.84
N ASP A 78 -11.43 22.39 14.80
CA ASP A 78 -10.42 23.45 14.89
C ASP A 78 -9.10 23.05 14.22
N ASN A 79 -8.94 21.78 13.82
CA ASN A 79 -7.79 21.34 13.04
C ASN A 79 -7.94 21.83 11.59
N GLU A 80 -7.19 22.88 11.23
CA GLU A 80 -7.12 23.47 9.89
C GLU A 80 -8.50 23.80 9.27
N PRO A 81 -9.31 24.69 9.89
CA PRO A 81 -10.68 25.01 9.44
C PRO A 81 -10.72 25.59 8.01
N GLU A 82 -9.66 26.27 7.60
CA GLU A 82 -9.51 26.87 6.26
C GLU A 82 -9.44 25.83 5.14
N LEU A 83 -8.97 24.61 5.43
CA LEU A 83 -8.87 23.51 4.47
C LEU A 83 -10.20 22.77 4.29
N LYS A 84 -11.12 22.84 5.25
CA LYS A 84 -12.39 22.10 5.20
C LYS A 84 -13.38 22.65 4.19
N ARG A 85 -13.17 23.89 3.73
CA ARG A 85 -13.97 24.65 2.73
C ARG A 85 -15.37 24.06 2.49
N PRO A 86 -16.29 24.17 3.47
CA PRO A 86 -17.56 23.41 3.49
C PRO A 86 -18.49 23.71 2.31
N LYS A 87 -18.30 24.83 1.61
CA LYS A 87 -19.09 25.25 0.45
C LYS A 87 -18.79 24.45 -0.83
N LEU A 88 -17.62 23.83 -0.95
CA LEU A 88 -17.20 23.06 -2.14
C LEU A 88 -17.23 21.54 -1.92
N TYR A 89 -17.83 21.09 -0.82
CA TYR A 89 -17.92 19.67 -0.47
C TYR A 89 -18.52 18.83 -1.60
N TRP A 90 -19.67 19.25 -2.15
CA TRP A 90 -20.36 18.51 -3.21
C TRP A 90 -19.58 18.49 -4.53
N PHE A 91 -18.91 19.59 -4.88
CA PHE A 91 -18.05 19.63 -6.05
C PHE A 91 -16.90 18.63 -5.93
N ASN A 92 -16.18 18.66 -4.79
CA ASN A 92 -15.06 17.75 -4.54
C ASN A 92 -15.53 16.30 -4.45
N LEU A 93 -16.70 16.04 -3.86
CA LEU A 93 -17.29 14.72 -3.81
C LEU A 93 -17.60 14.18 -5.21
N ILE A 94 -18.24 14.98 -6.06
CA ILE A 94 -18.55 14.61 -7.45
C ILE A 94 -17.26 14.36 -8.23
N LEU A 95 -16.28 15.27 -8.15
CA LEU A 95 -15.00 15.12 -8.83
C LEU A 95 -14.28 13.83 -8.41
N THR A 96 -14.34 13.49 -7.12
CA THR A 96 -13.77 12.26 -6.57
C THR A 96 -14.52 11.02 -7.08
N LEU A 97 -15.85 11.05 -7.09
CA LEU A 97 -16.68 9.95 -7.59
C LEU A 97 -16.50 9.72 -9.10
N VAL A 98 -16.38 10.79 -9.88
CA VAL A 98 -16.08 10.72 -11.32
C VAL A 98 -14.70 10.12 -11.53
N SER A 99 -13.68 10.60 -10.80
CA SER A 99 -12.31 10.08 -10.89
C SER A 99 -12.26 8.58 -10.52
N LEU A 100 -12.96 8.17 -9.46
CA LEU A 100 -13.08 6.77 -9.06
C LEU A 100 -13.78 5.93 -10.12
N THR A 101 -14.86 6.44 -10.71
CA THR A 101 -15.61 5.72 -11.74
C THR A 101 -14.77 5.53 -13.00
N LEU A 102 -14.02 6.55 -13.43
CA LEU A 102 -13.09 6.46 -14.56
C LEU A 102 -11.95 5.48 -14.27
N LEU A 103 -11.41 5.49 -13.05
CA LEU A 103 -10.37 4.55 -12.61
C LEU A 103 -10.89 3.10 -12.65
N ILE A 104 -12.12 2.88 -12.16
CA ILE A 104 -12.78 1.58 -12.17
C ILE A 104 -13.09 1.13 -13.59
N LYS A 105 -13.42 2.04 -14.53
CA LYS A 105 -13.66 1.72 -15.94
C LYS A 105 -12.38 1.33 -16.68
N GLY A 106 -11.25 1.97 -16.37
CA GLY A 106 -9.91 1.59 -16.84
C GLY A 106 -9.62 1.91 -18.31
N ASP A 107 -10.42 2.76 -18.96
CA ASP A 107 -10.18 3.17 -20.37
C ASP A 107 -9.02 4.18 -20.48
N ILE A 108 -8.73 4.90 -19.39
CA ILE A 108 -7.74 5.98 -19.33
C ILE A 108 -6.72 5.63 -18.25
N HIS A 109 -5.44 5.87 -18.55
CA HIS A 109 -4.35 5.62 -17.60
C HIS A 109 -4.57 6.39 -16.30
N GLY A 110 -4.50 5.69 -15.15
CA GLY A 110 -4.82 6.26 -13.84
C GLY A 110 -4.05 7.53 -13.49
N SER A 111 -2.77 7.61 -13.87
CA SER A 111 -1.94 8.81 -13.64
C SER A 111 -2.51 10.05 -14.32
N ILE A 112 -3.12 9.91 -15.50
CA ILE A 112 -3.76 11.03 -16.22
C ILE A 112 -5.02 11.47 -15.48
N ILE A 113 -5.83 10.51 -14.99
CA ILE A 113 -7.04 10.80 -14.21
C ILE A 113 -6.68 11.56 -12.93
N PHE A 114 -5.68 11.10 -12.17
CA PHE A 114 -5.25 11.78 -10.95
C PHE A 114 -4.61 13.14 -11.21
N MET A 115 -3.83 13.28 -12.28
CA MET A 115 -3.22 14.56 -12.66
C MET A 115 -4.29 15.60 -13.04
N LEU A 116 -5.24 15.24 -13.91
CA LEU A 116 -6.34 16.13 -14.30
C LEU A 116 -7.28 16.40 -13.12
N GLY A 117 -7.63 15.38 -12.34
CA GLY A 117 -8.46 15.52 -11.15
C GLY A 117 -7.83 16.45 -10.12
N SER A 118 -6.54 16.33 -9.87
CA SER A 118 -5.81 17.20 -8.94
C SER A 118 -5.68 18.62 -9.49
N ALA A 119 -5.44 18.79 -10.80
CA ALA A 119 -5.38 20.10 -11.44
C ALA A 119 -6.74 20.83 -11.37
N ILE A 120 -7.84 20.14 -11.69
CA ILE A 120 -9.20 20.69 -11.58
C ILE A 120 -9.52 21.00 -10.12
N ALA A 121 -9.20 20.09 -9.19
CA ALA A 121 -9.42 20.31 -7.76
C ALA A 121 -8.65 21.53 -7.26
N LEU A 122 -7.39 21.71 -7.67
CA LEU A 122 -6.57 22.84 -7.24
C LEU A 122 -7.15 24.16 -7.77
N VAL A 123 -7.44 24.25 -9.07
CA VAL A 123 -7.94 25.49 -9.71
C VAL A 123 -9.35 25.87 -9.23
N VAL A 124 -10.22 24.89 -8.95
CA VAL A 124 -11.59 25.18 -8.51
C VAL A 124 -11.66 25.48 -7.02
N ASN A 125 -10.85 24.79 -6.19
CA ASN A 125 -10.83 25.04 -4.74
C ASN A 125 -10.05 26.30 -4.37
N TYR A 126 -9.03 26.68 -5.13
CA TYR A 126 -8.15 27.81 -4.88
C TYR A 126 -8.17 28.75 -6.09
N ARG A 127 -8.82 29.91 -5.92
CA ARG A 127 -9.06 30.85 -7.03
C ARG A 127 -7.89 31.79 -7.28
N SER A 128 -6.97 31.95 -6.31
CA SER A 128 -5.77 32.76 -6.50
C SER A 128 -4.55 31.89 -6.78
N VAL A 129 -3.64 32.42 -7.60
CA VAL A 129 -2.36 31.75 -7.91
C VAL A 129 -1.52 31.56 -6.64
N GLU A 130 -1.60 32.53 -5.72
CA GLU A 130 -0.92 32.49 -4.42
C GLU A 130 -1.44 31.34 -3.55
N GLU A 131 -2.76 31.18 -3.41
CA GLU A 131 -3.33 30.04 -2.68
C GLU A 131 -2.95 28.69 -3.34
N CYS A 132 -2.93 28.62 -4.68
CA CYS A 132 -2.49 27.41 -5.38
C CYS A 132 -1.02 27.06 -5.06
N ASN A 133 -0.13 28.06 -5.09
CA ASN A 133 1.28 27.88 -4.79
C ASN A 133 1.50 27.47 -3.33
N ASP A 134 0.83 28.12 -2.37
CA ASP A 134 0.92 27.76 -0.95
C ASP A 134 0.54 26.30 -0.70
N ARG A 135 -0.47 25.79 -1.42
CA ARG A 135 -0.90 24.40 -1.27
C ARG A 135 0.05 23.43 -1.94
N LEU A 136 0.60 23.79 -3.10
CA LEU A 136 1.63 22.99 -3.75
C LEU A 136 2.88 22.90 -2.89
N GLU A 137 3.34 24.01 -2.31
CA GLU A 137 4.49 24.04 -1.40
C GLU A 137 4.24 23.23 -0.13
N ALA A 138 3.06 23.37 0.48
CA ALA A 138 2.69 22.60 1.66
C ALA A 138 2.69 21.08 1.42
N LEU A 139 2.35 20.64 0.20
CA LEU A 139 2.34 19.23 -0.22
C LEU A 139 3.67 18.76 -0.81
N ALA A 140 4.52 19.69 -1.27
CA ALA A 140 5.77 19.38 -1.98
C ALA A 140 6.71 18.51 -1.13
N ALA A 141 6.81 18.80 0.16
CA ALA A 141 7.63 18.02 1.10
C ALA A 141 7.18 16.55 1.21
N ASP A 142 5.90 16.26 1.00
CA ASP A 142 5.35 14.91 1.07
C ASP A 142 5.43 14.17 -0.28
N VAL A 143 5.36 14.88 -1.42
CA VAL A 143 5.25 14.27 -2.76
C VAL A 143 6.58 14.24 -3.52
N LEU A 144 7.39 15.30 -3.45
CA LEU A 144 8.64 15.40 -4.23
C LEU A 144 9.65 14.28 -3.94
N PRO A 145 9.88 13.86 -2.68
CA PRO A 145 10.82 12.76 -2.42
C PRO A 145 10.40 11.48 -3.13
N THR A 146 9.13 11.12 -3.08
CA THR A 146 8.60 9.92 -3.76
C THR A 146 8.69 10.06 -5.28
N ALA A 147 8.41 11.25 -5.83
CA ALA A 147 8.52 11.49 -7.28
C ALA A 147 9.96 11.35 -7.79
N ILE A 148 10.93 11.94 -7.08
CA ILE A 148 12.36 11.87 -7.44
C ILE A 148 12.88 10.44 -7.31
N VAL A 149 12.54 9.73 -6.23
CA VAL A 149 12.93 8.33 -6.06
C VAL A 149 12.30 7.46 -7.14
N THR A 150 11.01 7.65 -7.45
CA THR A 150 10.33 6.93 -8.54
C THR A 150 11.00 7.17 -9.89
N LEU A 151 11.40 8.41 -10.18
CA LEU A 151 12.12 8.76 -11.40
C LEU A 151 13.51 8.11 -11.45
N GLY A 152 14.30 8.23 -10.38
CA GLY A 152 15.62 7.60 -10.29
C GLY A 152 15.55 6.08 -10.41
N ALA A 153 14.52 5.48 -9.81
CA ALA A 153 14.28 4.05 -9.87
C ALA A 153 13.77 3.61 -11.26
N GLY A 154 13.00 4.44 -11.96
CA GLY A 154 12.66 4.28 -13.37
C GLY A 154 13.88 4.33 -14.29
N VAL A 155 14.80 5.28 -14.07
CA VAL A 155 16.09 5.34 -14.78
C VAL A 155 16.92 4.09 -14.51
N PHE A 156 17.03 3.66 -13.24
CA PHE A 156 17.73 2.44 -12.87
C PHE A 156 17.13 1.20 -13.55
N SER A 157 15.81 1.03 -13.51
CA SER A 157 15.12 -0.06 -14.21
C SER A 157 15.33 0.03 -15.73
N GLY A 158 15.32 1.24 -16.29
CA GLY A 158 15.59 1.48 -17.70
C GLY A 158 17.01 1.07 -18.12
N VAL A 159 18.02 1.41 -17.31
CA VAL A 159 19.42 0.96 -17.53
C VAL A 159 19.53 -0.55 -17.36
N LEU A 160 18.94 -1.11 -16.31
CA LEU A 160 19.00 -2.54 -16.00
C LEU A 160 18.36 -3.40 -17.10
N THR A 161 17.20 -2.99 -17.60
CA THR A 161 16.53 -3.67 -18.73
C THR A 161 17.19 -3.36 -20.06
N GLY A 162 17.51 -2.09 -20.34
CA GLY A 162 18.06 -1.64 -21.62
C GLY A 162 19.49 -2.12 -21.89
N SER A 163 20.30 -2.34 -20.85
CA SER A 163 21.65 -2.93 -20.96
C SER A 163 21.65 -4.45 -21.12
N GLY A 164 20.50 -5.11 -20.95
CA GLY A 164 20.41 -6.58 -20.92
C GLY A 164 20.86 -7.23 -19.61
N MET A 165 21.31 -6.46 -18.61
CA MET A 165 21.69 -6.97 -17.29
C MET A 165 20.53 -7.70 -16.59
N ALA A 166 19.31 -7.17 -16.71
CA ALA A 166 18.10 -7.82 -16.21
C ALA A 166 17.91 -9.22 -16.78
N ASN A 167 18.13 -9.38 -18.09
CA ASN A 167 17.99 -10.66 -18.78
C ASN A 167 19.08 -11.65 -18.35
N ALA A 168 20.32 -11.18 -18.19
CA ALA A 168 21.41 -12.01 -17.69
C ALA A 168 21.13 -12.52 -16.26
N LEU A 169 20.72 -11.62 -15.35
CA LEU A 169 20.34 -11.98 -13.98
C LEU A 169 19.14 -12.94 -13.98
N ALA A 170 18.13 -12.67 -14.81
CA ALA A 170 16.96 -13.53 -14.91
C ALA A 170 17.33 -14.93 -15.38
N ASN A 171 18.17 -15.05 -16.41
CA ASN A 171 18.66 -16.34 -16.92
C ASN A 171 19.49 -17.09 -15.88
N SER A 172 20.36 -16.40 -15.13
CA SER A 172 21.16 -17.01 -14.07
C SER A 172 20.31 -17.52 -12.91
N ILE A 173 19.24 -16.81 -12.55
CA ILE A 173 18.31 -17.25 -11.51
C ILE A 173 17.46 -18.41 -12.04
N ALA A 174 16.95 -18.31 -13.27
CA ALA A 174 16.13 -19.33 -13.90
C ALA A 174 16.88 -20.65 -14.10
N SER A 175 18.20 -20.62 -14.38
CA SER A 175 19.01 -21.84 -14.57
C SER A 175 19.23 -22.64 -13.28
N ILE A 176 19.10 -21.99 -12.12
CA ILE A 176 19.19 -22.64 -10.80
C ILE A 176 17.83 -23.24 -10.40
N ILE A 177 16.73 -22.71 -10.93
CA ILE A 177 15.38 -23.13 -10.60
C ILE A 177 15.01 -24.38 -11.40
N PRO A 178 14.67 -25.50 -10.74
CA PRO A 178 14.13 -26.69 -11.40
C PRO A 178 12.87 -26.36 -12.21
N THR A 179 12.72 -26.95 -13.40
CA THR A 179 11.56 -26.72 -14.28
C THR A 179 10.23 -27.09 -13.62
N SER A 180 10.25 -28.04 -12.68
CA SER A 180 9.10 -28.45 -11.86
C SER A 180 8.61 -27.38 -10.88
N LEU A 181 9.47 -26.41 -10.51
CA LEU A 181 9.10 -25.28 -9.66
C LEU A 181 8.62 -24.06 -10.46
N GLY A 182 8.70 -24.11 -11.79
CA GLY A 182 8.31 -23.04 -12.69
C GLY A 182 6.85 -22.59 -12.52
N SER A 183 5.92 -23.53 -12.38
CA SER A 183 4.49 -23.22 -12.18
C SER A 183 4.22 -22.58 -10.80
N HIS A 184 5.00 -22.98 -9.80
CA HIS A 184 4.92 -22.49 -8.42
C HIS A 184 5.79 -21.25 -8.14
N MET A 185 6.43 -20.65 -9.15
CA MET A 185 7.33 -19.51 -8.95
C MET A 185 6.63 -18.30 -8.32
N ALA A 186 5.36 -18.06 -8.67
CA ALA A 186 4.59 -16.93 -8.16
C ALA A 186 4.34 -17.01 -6.63
N PRO A 187 3.83 -18.13 -6.06
CA PRO A 187 3.70 -18.27 -4.61
C PRO A 187 5.05 -18.35 -3.88
N ILE A 188 6.09 -18.94 -4.48
CA ILE A 188 7.44 -18.95 -3.88
C ILE A 188 7.98 -17.53 -3.73
N TYR A 189 7.87 -16.73 -4.81
CA TYR A 189 8.28 -15.34 -4.76
C TYR A 189 7.44 -14.52 -3.77
N ALA A 190 6.13 -14.76 -3.67
CA ALA A 190 5.27 -14.09 -2.69
C ALA A 190 5.75 -14.33 -1.24
N ILE A 191 6.25 -15.52 -0.93
CA ILE A 191 6.83 -15.84 0.38
C ILE A 191 8.18 -15.13 0.58
N ILE A 192 9.04 -15.12 -0.44
CA ILE A 192 10.36 -14.44 -0.39
C ILE A 192 10.20 -12.91 -0.33
N ALA A 193 9.15 -12.37 -0.93
CA ALA A 193 8.83 -10.94 -0.91
C ALA A 193 8.52 -10.43 0.50
N ALA A 194 7.93 -11.26 1.38
CA ALA A 194 7.56 -10.88 2.73
C ALA A 194 8.75 -10.43 3.61
N PRO A 195 9.85 -11.20 3.77
CA PRO A 195 11.03 -10.72 4.47
C PRO A 195 11.75 -9.62 3.69
N ALA A 196 11.82 -9.70 2.36
CA ALA A 196 12.51 -8.69 1.56
C ALA A 196 11.91 -7.29 1.75
N ILE A 197 10.58 -7.15 1.70
CA ILE A 197 9.91 -5.87 1.88
C ILE A 197 9.84 -5.40 3.35
N CYS A 198 10.09 -6.31 4.28
CA CYS A 198 10.24 -5.99 5.70
C CYS A 198 11.57 -5.29 5.98
N PHE A 199 12.66 -5.69 5.31
CA PHE A 199 13.99 -5.13 5.56
C PHE A 199 14.44 -4.08 4.55
N LEU A 200 13.85 -4.04 3.37
CA LEU A 200 14.20 -3.08 2.32
C LEU A 200 13.21 -1.91 2.26
N PRO A 201 13.68 -0.71 1.92
CA PRO A 201 12.81 0.36 1.46
C PRO A 201 11.95 -0.13 0.28
N GLN A 202 10.69 0.30 0.28
CA GLN A 202 9.69 -0.12 -0.69
C GLN A 202 10.14 0.09 -2.15
N ASP A 203 10.74 1.25 -2.42
CA ASP A 203 11.18 1.60 -3.77
C ASP A 203 12.35 0.70 -4.21
N ALA A 204 13.29 0.42 -3.32
CA ALA A 204 14.39 -0.51 -3.60
C ALA A 204 13.88 -1.93 -3.90
N PHE A 205 12.85 -2.39 -3.18
CA PHE A 205 12.24 -3.69 -3.44
C PHE A 205 11.57 -3.77 -4.81
N TYR A 206 10.67 -2.83 -5.14
CA TYR A 206 9.91 -2.90 -6.40
C TYR A 206 10.78 -2.63 -7.63
N PHE A 207 11.56 -1.56 -7.61
CA PHE A 207 12.35 -1.18 -8.79
C PHE A 207 13.65 -1.99 -8.93
N GLY A 208 14.15 -2.58 -7.84
CA GLY A 208 15.33 -3.45 -7.85
C GLY A 208 15.01 -4.93 -8.00
N ILE A 209 14.33 -5.50 -7.01
CA ILE A 209 14.10 -6.95 -6.94
C ILE A 209 12.93 -7.37 -7.83
N ALA A 210 11.77 -6.69 -7.71
CA ALA A 210 10.58 -7.11 -8.46
C ALA A 210 10.77 -6.95 -9.98
N SER A 211 11.48 -5.93 -10.43
CA SER A 211 11.83 -5.72 -11.85
C SER A 211 12.65 -6.87 -12.45
N VAL A 212 13.64 -7.38 -11.71
CA VAL A 212 14.45 -8.56 -12.11
C VAL A 212 13.60 -9.83 -12.10
N ILE A 213 12.83 -10.05 -11.04
CA ILE A 213 11.99 -11.24 -10.87
C ILE A 213 10.90 -11.32 -11.93
N LYS A 214 10.35 -10.18 -12.38
CA LYS A 214 9.43 -10.13 -13.53
C LYS A 214 10.03 -10.80 -14.77
N GLY A 215 11.32 -10.56 -15.04
CA GLY A 215 12.03 -11.20 -16.15
C GLY A 215 12.16 -12.71 -15.97
N VAL A 216 12.48 -13.17 -14.75
CA VAL A 216 12.55 -14.61 -14.40
C VAL A 216 11.18 -15.27 -14.59
N MET A 217 10.14 -14.67 -14.04
CA MET A 217 8.76 -15.16 -14.11
C MET A 217 8.24 -15.25 -15.54
N GLY A 218 8.62 -14.29 -16.40
CA GLY A 218 8.28 -14.32 -17.82
C GLY A 218 8.81 -15.57 -18.55
N GLN A 219 9.96 -16.12 -18.14
CA GLN A 219 10.50 -17.36 -18.73
C GLN A 219 9.66 -18.59 -18.39
N PHE A 220 8.94 -18.55 -17.28
CA PHE A 220 8.02 -19.61 -16.85
C PHE A 220 6.56 -19.35 -17.29
N GLY A 221 6.32 -18.38 -18.17
CA GLY A 221 5.00 -18.06 -18.69
C GLY A 221 4.10 -17.26 -17.73
N ILE A 222 4.66 -16.75 -16.63
CA ILE A 222 3.91 -15.93 -15.65
C ILE A 222 3.84 -14.49 -16.15
N THR A 223 2.64 -13.91 -16.16
CA THR A 223 2.41 -12.56 -16.68
C THR A 223 2.98 -11.48 -15.73
N PRO A 224 3.32 -10.28 -16.24
CA PRO A 224 3.75 -9.15 -15.40
C PRO A 224 2.74 -8.76 -14.31
N ILE A 225 1.44 -8.92 -14.58
CA ILE A 225 0.38 -8.64 -13.61
C ILE A 225 0.41 -9.67 -12.47
N GLN A 226 0.59 -10.96 -12.78
CA GLN A 226 0.73 -12.00 -11.76
C GLN A 226 2.00 -11.82 -10.92
N ALA A 227 3.11 -11.42 -11.56
CA ALA A 227 4.34 -11.05 -10.85
C ALA A 227 4.13 -9.85 -9.90
N ALA A 228 3.36 -8.86 -10.34
CA ALA A 228 2.98 -7.71 -9.52
C ALA A 228 2.10 -8.12 -8.33
N VAL A 229 1.08 -8.94 -8.55
CA VAL A 229 0.26 -9.47 -7.46
C VAL A 229 1.10 -10.26 -6.46
N ALA A 230 1.99 -11.15 -6.95
CA ALA A 230 2.91 -11.91 -6.10
C ALA A 230 3.80 -11.01 -5.22
N SER A 231 4.34 -9.93 -5.80
CA SER A 231 5.15 -8.94 -5.07
C SER A 231 4.35 -8.17 -4.00
N MET A 232 3.04 -8.02 -4.19
CA MET A 232 2.15 -7.31 -3.27
C MET A 232 1.76 -8.17 -2.06
N VAL A 233 1.76 -9.50 -2.18
CA VAL A 233 1.47 -10.41 -1.04
C VAL A 233 2.42 -10.16 0.12
N GLY A 234 3.69 -9.87 -0.16
CA GLY A 234 4.71 -9.58 0.85
C GLY A 234 4.36 -8.40 1.77
N GLN A 235 3.48 -7.49 1.32
CA GLN A 235 3.05 -6.32 2.09
C GLN A 235 2.35 -6.68 3.40
N ALA A 236 1.86 -7.91 3.55
CA ALA A 236 1.35 -8.41 4.83
C ALA A 236 2.35 -8.23 5.99
N PHE A 237 3.66 -8.28 5.72
CA PHE A 237 4.73 -8.15 6.71
C PHE A 237 5.34 -6.75 6.80
N ARG A 238 4.89 -5.78 5.98
CA ARG A 238 5.49 -4.45 5.93
C ARG A 238 5.43 -3.70 7.26
N LEU A 239 4.35 -3.86 8.03
CA LEU A 239 4.21 -3.20 9.34
C LEU A 239 5.03 -3.88 10.46
N ALA A 240 5.74 -4.97 10.17
CA ALA A 240 6.76 -5.53 11.08
C ALA A 240 8.13 -4.86 10.89
N SER A 241 8.25 -3.95 9.91
CA SER A 241 9.52 -3.45 9.42
C SER A 241 10.17 -2.42 10.35
N PRO A 242 11.47 -2.58 10.68
CA PRO A 242 12.23 -1.57 11.41
C PRO A 242 12.58 -0.35 10.55
N VAL A 243 12.31 -0.37 9.24
CA VAL A 243 12.60 0.77 8.35
C VAL A 243 11.43 1.76 8.25
N ILE A 244 10.38 1.60 9.08
CA ILE A 244 9.24 2.54 9.15
C ILE A 244 9.33 3.39 10.43
N PRO A 245 9.74 4.67 10.33
CA PRO A 245 9.90 5.55 11.49
C PRO A 245 8.60 5.73 12.31
N VAL A 246 7.44 5.79 11.64
CA VAL A 246 6.15 6.00 12.34
C VAL A 246 5.81 4.86 13.32
N LEU A 247 6.33 3.64 13.09
CA LEU A 247 6.11 2.54 14.02
C LEU A 247 6.90 2.73 15.33
N TYR A 248 8.08 3.35 15.27
CA TYR A 248 8.84 3.71 16.47
C TYR A 248 8.12 4.78 17.28
N MET A 249 7.54 5.78 16.61
CA MET A 249 6.71 6.79 17.28
C MET A 249 5.49 6.15 17.95
N LEU A 250 4.79 5.23 17.24
CA LEU A 250 3.65 4.50 17.80
C LEU A 250 4.04 3.66 19.02
N CYS A 251 5.16 2.94 18.96
CA CYS A 251 5.67 2.16 20.10
C CYS A 251 6.07 3.06 21.27
N GLY A 252 6.62 4.25 21.00
CA GLY A 252 6.94 5.26 22.01
C GLY A 252 5.70 5.75 22.77
N GLU A 253 4.62 6.08 22.05
CA GLU A 253 3.35 6.53 22.63
C GLU A 253 2.66 5.42 23.44
N THR A 254 2.72 4.17 22.98
CA THR A 254 2.13 3.02 23.69
C THR A 254 3.01 2.47 24.80
N LYS A 255 4.21 3.05 25.02
CA LYS A 255 5.23 2.57 25.96
C LYS A 255 5.59 1.09 25.77
N GLN A 256 5.54 0.61 24.53
CA GLN A 256 5.87 -0.77 24.17
C GLN A 256 7.25 -0.87 23.53
N ASN A 257 7.94 -1.97 23.79
CA ASN A 257 9.16 -2.29 23.06
C ASN A 257 8.82 -2.67 21.61
N PHE A 258 9.56 -2.11 20.66
CA PHE A 258 9.39 -2.39 19.24
C PHE A 258 9.55 -3.88 18.89
N VAL A 259 10.50 -4.56 19.56
CA VAL A 259 10.75 -5.99 19.34
C VAL A 259 9.55 -6.85 19.76
N ASP A 260 8.88 -6.50 20.86
CA ASP A 260 7.71 -7.22 21.35
C ASP A 260 6.51 -6.99 20.42
N PHE A 261 6.34 -5.77 19.93
CA PHE A 261 5.39 -5.44 18.87
C PHE A 261 5.64 -6.27 17.60
N GLN A 262 6.90 -6.35 17.14
CA GLN A 262 7.26 -7.09 15.94
C GLN A 262 6.99 -8.59 16.07
N LYS A 263 7.26 -9.18 17.24
CA LYS A 263 6.96 -10.59 17.55
C LYS A 263 5.46 -10.86 17.50
N GLU A 264 4.66 -10.06 18.19
CA GLU A 264 3.19 -10.25 18.20
C GLU A 264 2.57 -9.96 16.82
N TYR A 265 3.08 -8.94 16.11
CA TYR A 265 2.64 -8.65 14.74
C TYR A 265 2.86 -9.86 13.83
N THR A 266 4.09 -10.39 13.80
CA THR A 266 4.45 -11.55 12.97
C THR A 266 3.60 -12.77 13.33
N LYS A 267 3.32 -12.98 14.62
CA LYS A 267 2.53 -14.11 15.12
C LYS A 267 1.05 -14.10 14.70
N TYR A 268 0.42 -12.94 14.54
CA TYR A 268 -0.98 -12.87 14.12
C TYR A 268 -1.15 -12.59 12.63
N PHE A 269 -0.26 -11.81 12.02
CA PHE A 269 -0.41 -11.33 10.64
C PHE A 269 0.13 -12.28 9.58
N TRP A 270 0.84 -13.37 9.92
CA TRP A 270 1.16 -14.42 8.95
C TRP A 270 -0.09 -15.05 8.32
N ILE A 271 -1.21 -15.07 9.04
CA ILE A 271 -2.51 -15.58 8.55
C ILE A 271 -2.97 -14.77 7.33
N VAL A 272 -2.73 -13.44 7.34
CA VAL A 272 -3.10 -12.56 6.22
C VAL A 272 -2.31 -12.93 4.96
N MET A 273 -1.04 -13.31 5.10
CA MET A 273 -0.23 -13.80 3.99
C MET A 273 -0.81 -15.10 3.40
N VAL A 274 -1.23 -16.04 4.25
CA VAL A 274 -1.88 -17.29 3.82
C VAL A 274 -3.20 -17.01 3.10
N VAL A 275 -4.02 -16.10 3.62
CA VAL A 275 -5.27 -15.67 2.99
C VAL A 275 -4.99 -15.10 1.60
N TYR A 276 -3.98 -14.25 1.45
CA TYR A 276 -3.59 -13.73 0.13
C TYR A 276 -3.19 -14.85 -0.83
N LEU A 277 -2.35 -15.79 -0.41
CA LEU A 277 -1.94 -16.92 -1.25
C LEU A 277 -3.15 -17.74 -1.73
N VAL A 278 -4.05 -18.10 -0.80
CA VAL A 278 -5.25 -18.88 -1.13
C VAL A 278 -6.19 -18.12 -2.06
N VAL A 279 -6.51 -16.86 -1.75
CA VAL A 279 -7.47 -16.07 -2.53
C VAL A 279 -6.92 -15.72 -3.92
N TYR A 280 -5.65 -15.37 -4.02
CA TYR A 280 -5.04 -15.10 -5.32
C TYR A 280 -4.85 -16.38 -6.15
N GLY A 281 -4.65 -17.52 -5.51
CA GLY A 281 -4.70 -18.83 -6.18
C GLY A 281 -6.08 -19.14 -6.78
N LEU A 282 -7.12 -18.97 -5.98
CA LEU A 282 -8.51 -19.23 -6.41
C LEU A 282 -8.98 -18.27 -7.50
N THR A 283 -8.48 -17.04 -7.52
CA THR A 283 -8.82 -16.03 -8.54
C THR A 283 -7.96 -16.14 -9.80
N GLY A 284 -6.95 -17.03 -9.84
CA GLY A 284 -6.00 -17.15 -10.95
C GLY A 284 -4.99 -15.99 -11.06
N ALA A 285 -5.01 -15.06 -10.10
CA ALA A 285 -4.07 -13.95 -10.01
C ALA A 285 -2.68 -14.41 -9.53
N LEU A 286 -2.59 -15.58 -8.90
CA LEU A 286 -1.35 -16.31 -8.61
C LEU A 286 -1.44 -17.71 -9.26
N PRO A 287 -0.66 -17.99 -10.31
CA PRO A 287 -0.57 -19.34 -10.86
C PRO A 287 0.16 -20.25 -9.88
N TYR A 288 -0.34 -21.48 -9.77
CA TYR A 288 0.26 -22.60 -9.06
C TYR A 288 0.65 -23.67 -10.09
#